data_AF-A0ABD5HC59-F1
#
_entry.id   AF-A0ABD5HC59-F1
#
_cell.length_a   1.000
_cell.length_b   1.000
_cell.length_c   1.000
_cell.angle_alpha   90.00
_cell.angle_beta   90.00
_cell.angle_gamma   90.00
#
_symmetry.space_group_name_H-M   'P 1'
#
loop_
_entity.id
_entity.type
_entity.pdbx_description
1 polymer ?
#
loop_
_entity_poly.entity_id
_entity_poly.type
_entity_poly.pdbx_seq_one_letter_code
_entity_poly.pdbx_strand_id
1 'polypeptide(L)'
;MTTHPERCLKTGGDPRTLADYAALRDEMNKLSHPARPDVNWQYAEKLCLSLFEHNGVELQTAAWYILARTQLAGLYGLNEGLAILEALVARQWGNMWPQQTTARMKILSSLSKRLQLAMRTLSLNSNDLSQLYQAEAHLTALDDVLQRLELKHVSQLNALYTLMHNVAVRLEDRENIEETVLRTSATTPEPSCDSLPEPTEQVKWVYVAEPAPQTEADAVTALPPPAKPWKPFAAGMLTMIVLAGAAAGGWLAMHPSETAQRQFTAMLTPLPAALSAEQLRSLRQRSPSPETGIKQTQQRLAQLLQLKPDWALDYGDHLAQQALTLWPEQAKPLARQWQQQVSAAALPAENLNGWHQGMMQLQQLTNRLNALDEQKGGYITVSELKSAVFAITQSFSRTVPAEEQLRQLSEQPHNQPGASAQQSQTEQHLQQLIARYAALKQIKSAE
;
A
#
# COMPACT_ATOMS: atom_id res chain seq x y z
N MET A 1 55.40 23.72 -32.54
CA MET A 1 54.14 23.76 -33.31
C MET A 1 53.73 22.32 -33.62
N THR A 2 52.70 21.82 -32.97
CA THR A 2 52.08 20.52 -33.29
C THR A 2 50.80 20.79 -34.07
N THR A 3 50.87 20.67 -35.39
CA THR A 3 49.70 20.82 -36.27
C THR A 3 48.80 19.60 -36.10
N HIS A 4 47.72 19.74 -35.33
CA HIS A 4 46.65 18.75 -35.33
C HIS A 4 46.03 18.70 -36.74
N PRO A 5 45.82 17.52 -37.34
CA PRO A 5 45.26 17.43 -38.68
C PRO A 5 43.79 17.89 -38.67
N GLU A 6 43.48 18.92 -39.47
CA GLU A 6 42.13 19.45 -39.62
C GLU A 6 41.20 18.40 -40.23
N ARG A 7 40.41 17.74 -39.38
CA ARG A 7 39.54 16.62 -39.76
C ARG A 7 38.26 17.16 -40.40
N CYS A 8 38.35 17.53 -41.68
CA CYS A 8 37.26 18.12 -42.43
C CYS A 8 36.01 17.21 -42.45
N LEU A 9 34.92 17.69 -41.83
CA LEU A 9 33.65 16.96 -41.73
C LEU A 9 32.81 17.15 -43.01
N LYS A 10 32.47 16.05 -43.67
CA LYS A 10 31.59 16.02 -44.85
C LYS A 10 30.11 16.01 -44.43
N THR A 11 29.22 16.64 -45.22
CA THR A 11 27.76 16.49 -45.05
C THR A 11 27.34 15.03 -45.27
N GLY A 12 26.51 14.49 -44.39
CA GLY A 12 26.05 13.10 -44.42
C GLY A 12 24.81 12.85 -45.27
N GLY A 13 24.70 11.63 -45.78
CA GLY A 13 23.51 11.10 -46.44
C GLY A 13 22.50 10.50 -45.45
N ASP A 14 21.60 9.66 -45.95
CA ASP A 14 20.62 8.92 -45.14
C ASP A 14 21.31 7.79 -44.35
N PRO A 15 21.38 7.85 -43.02
CA PRO A 15 22.18 6.90 -42.22
C PRO A 15 21.41 5.61 -41.91
N ARG A 16 20.12 5.51 -42.26
CA ARG A 16 19.19 4.50 -41.70
C ARG A 16 19.49 3.05 -42.12
N THR A 17 20.37 2.83 -43.09
CA THR A 17 20.85 1.51 -43.52
C THR A 17 22.11 1.05 -42.78
N LEU A 18 22.72 1.91 -41.96
CA LEU A 18 23.98 1.63 -41.26
C LEU A 18 23.72 0.98 -39.90
N ALA A 19 24.46 -0.08 -39.58
CA ALA A 19 24.34 -0.79 -38.30
C ALA A 19 24.59 0.13 -37.10
N ASP A 20 25.61 1.00 -37.19
CA ASP A 20 25.96 1.97 -36.15
C ASP A 20 24.82 2.98 -35.88
N TYR A 21 24.02 3.33 -36.90
CA TYR A 21 22.87 4.21 -36.72
C TYR A 21 21.70 3.49 -36.04
N ALA A 22 21.48 2.21 -36.34
CA ALA A 22 20.50 1.40 -35.61
C ALA A 22 20.91 1.27 -34.12
N ALA A 23 22.18 0.95 -33.85
CA ALA A 23 22.72 0.89 -32.49
C ALA A 23 22.62 2.23 -31.76
N LEU A 24 22.96 3.35 -32.42
CA LEU A 24 22.90 4.69 -31.82
C LEU A 24 21.46 5.11 -31.53
N ARG A 25 20.54 4.86 -32.47
CA ARG A 25 19.10 5.11 -32.29
C ARG A 25 18.57 4.33 -31.08
N ASP A 26 18.93 3.05 -30.96
CA ASP A 26 18.39 2.19 -29.89
C ASP A 26 19.00 2.55 -28.53
N GLU A 27 20.26 2.98 -28.49
CA GLU A 27 20.90 3.56 -27.30
C GLU A 27 20.26 4.91 -26.89
N MET A 28 20.01 5.81 -27.85
CA MET A 28 19.42 7.13 -27.57
C MET A 28 17.91 7.08 -27.30
N ASN A 29 17.20 6.04 -27.78
CA ASN A 29 15.79 5.81 -27.49
C ASN A 29 15.52 5.55 -25.99
N LYS A 30 16.53 5.08 -25.24
CA LYS A 30 16.45 4.93 -23.77
C LYS A 30 16.00 6.22 -23.07
N LEU A 31 16.40 7.39 -23.58
CA LEU A 31 16.00 8.73 -23.10
C LEU A 31 14.50 9.05 -23.28
N SER A 32 13.71 8.11 -23.80
CA SER A 32 12.25 8.18 -23.91
C SER A 32 11.58 6.84 -23.61
N HIS A 33 12.32 5.88 -23.03
CA HIS A 33 11.79 4.59 -22.61
C HIS A 33 11.13 4.68 -21.21
N PRO A 34 9.94 4.10 -20.97
CA PRO A 34 9.24 4.23 -19.70
C PRO A 34 10.04 3.76 -18.47
N ALA A 35 10.81 2.68 -18.61
CA ALA A 35 11.64 2.12 -17.53
C ALA A 35 12.97 2.87 -17.30
N ARG A 36 13.26 3.93 -18.07
CA ARG A 36 14.46 4.80 -17.94
C ARG A 36 15.81 4.06 -17.75
N PRO A 37 16.16 3.06 -18.58
CA PRO A 37 17.49 2.43 -18.53
C PRO A 37 18.58 3.45 -18.87
N ASP A 38 19.74 3.36 -18.21
CA ASP A 38 20.83 4.32 -18.37
C ASP A 38 21.43 4.32 -19.78
N VAL A 39 21.78 5.52 -20.24
CA VAL A 39 22.49 5.75 -21.51
C VAL A 39 24.00 5.64 -21.29
N ASN A 40 24.64 4.78 -22.07
CA ASN A 40 26.09 4.72 -22.18
C ASN A 40 26.55 5.84 -23.13
N TRP A 41 26.77 7.03 -22.58
CA TRP A 41 27.15 8.22 -23.34
C TRP A 41 28.45 8.05 -24.13
N GLN A 42 29.44 7.31 -23.59
CA GLN A 42 30.70 7.00 -24.28
C GLN A 42 30.46 6.11 -25.52
N TYR A 43 29.55 5.15 -25.43
CA TYR A 43 29.16 4.32 -26.57
C TYR A 43 28.38 5.12 -27.61
N ALA A 44 27.45 6.00 -27.18
CA ALA A 44 26.73 6.90 -28.07
C ALA A 44 27.66 7.87 -28.81
N GLU A 45 28.64 8.48 -28.13
CA GLU A 45 29.68 9.32 -28.74
C GLU A 45 30.47 8.52 -29.80
N LYS A 46 30.98 7.34 -29.44
CA LYS A 46 31.76 6.49 -30.35
C LYS A 46 30.98 6.14 -31.63
N LEU A 47 29.69 5.83 -31.52
CA LEU A 47 28.83 5.57 -32.67
C LEU A 47 28.59 6.83 -33.52
N CYS A 48 28.40 7.99 -32.89
CA CYS A 48 28.28 9.27 -33.63
C CYS A 48 29.54 9.57 -34.44
N LEU A 49 30.72 9.40 -33.85
CA LEU A 49 32.01 9.61 -34.53
C LEU A 49 32.22 8.62 -35.68
N SER A 50 31.89 7.33 -35.49
CA SER A 50 31.91 6.34 -36.57
C SER A 50 30.99 6.73 -37.73
N LEU A 51 29.78 7.22 -37.43
CA LEU A 51 28.84 7.69 -38.45
C LEU A 51 29.34 8.95 -39.17
N PHE A 52 29.99 9.89 -38.48
CA PHE A 52 30.61 11.06 -39.12
C PHE A 52 31.73 10.67 -40.09
N GLU A 53 32.53 9.64 -39.77
CA GLU A 53 33.56 9.13 -40.66
C GLU A 53 32.95 8.43 -41.89
N HIS A 54 32.02 7.48 -41.67
CA HIS A 54 31.45 6.65 -42.73
C HIS A 54 30.37 7.37 -43.56
N ASN A 55 29.29 7.83 -42.94
CA ASN A 55 28.20 8.57 -43.61
C ASN A 55 28.56 10.03 -43.87
N GLY A 56 29.14 10.69 -42.87
CA GLY A 56 29.17 12.16 -42.78
C GLY A 56 28.14 12.70 -41.78
N VAL A 57 28.24 14.00 -41.49
CA VAL A 57 27.41 14.69 -40.50
C VAL A 57 26.01 14.94 -41.05
N GLU A 58 25.01 14.27 -40.48
CA GLU A 58 23.59 14.55 -40.67
C GLU A 58 22.95 15.00 -39.35
N LEU A 59 21.80 15.68 -39.42
CA LEU A 59 21.25 16.47 -38.31
C LEU A 59 20.86 15.66 -37.07
N GLN A 60 20.41 14.41 -37.22
CA GLN A 60 19.98 13.56 -36.11
C GLN A 60 21.16 13.03 -35.31
N THR A 61 22.20 12.52 -35.99
CA THR A 61 23.47 12.11 -35.37
C THR A 61 24.21 13.32 -34.80
N ALA A 62 24.18 14.49 -35.47
CA ALA A 62 24.71 15.73 -34.90
C ALA A 62 24.00 16.10 -33.58
N ALA A 63 22.66 16.07 -33.54
CA ALA A 63 21.90 16.32 -32.31
C ALA A 63 22.21 15.32 -31.19
N TRP A 64 22.41 14.04 -31.50
CA TRP A 64 22.81 13.03 -30.52
C TRP A 64 24.27 13.18 -30.06
N TYR A 65 25.18 13.56 -30.96
CA TYR A 65 26.58 13.86 -30.63
C TYR A 65 26.69 15.03 -29.65
N ILE A 66 25.97 16.13 -29.92
CA ILE A 66 25.91 17.31 -29.04
C ILE A 66 25.50 16.89 -27.62
N LEU A 67 24.44 16.08 -27.50
CA LEU A 67 23.97 15.59 -26.20
C LEU A 67 25.00 14.70 -25.49
N ALA A 68 25.62 13.75 -26.19
CA ALA A 68 26.65 12.89 -25.62
C ALA A 68 27.88 13.71 -25.16
N ARG A 69 28.34 14.65 -25.97
CA ARG A 69 29.46 15.55 -25.62
C ARG A 69 29.11 16.50 -24.48
N THR A 70 27.89 17.04 -24.38
CA THR A 70 27.46 17.83 -23.22
C THR A 70 27.45 17.00 -21.92
N GLN A 71 27.10 15.72 -21.99
CA GLN A 71 27.09 14.82 -20.83
C GLN A 71 28.51 14.36 -20.41
N LEU A 72 29.42 14.19 -21.38
CA LEU A 72 30.80 13.72 -21.12
C LEU A 72 31.80 14.84 -20.83
N ALA A 73 31.60 16.03 -21.39
CA ALA A 73 32.56 17.13 -21.39
C ALA A 73 31.93 18.51 -21.09
N GLY A 74 30.73 18.54 -20.51
CA GLY A 74 30.07 19.77 -20.07
C GLY A 74 29.91 20.82 -21.16
N LEU A 75 30.18 22.08 -20.82
CA LEU A 75 30.03 23.19 -21.77
C LEU A 75 31.03 23.13 -22.93
N TYR A 76 32.24 22.59 -22.74
CA TYR A 76 33.19 22.40 -23.84
C TYR A 76 32.63 21.46 -24.91
N GLY A 77 32.00 20.36 -24.47
CA GLY A 77 31.33 19.42 -25.37
C GLY A 77 30.06 19.99 -26.00
N LEU A 78 29.33 20.86 -25.29
CA LEU A 78 28.22 21.64 -25.86
C LEU A 78 28.71 22.59 -26.97
N ASN A 79 29.76 23.37 -26.72
CA ASN A 79 30.29 24.35 -27.66
C ASN A 79 30.88 23.72 -28.93
N GLU A 80 31.67 22.65 -28.79
CA GLU A 80 32.16 21.89 -29.94
C GLU A 80 31.00 21.39 -30.82
N GLY A 81 29.97 20.83 -30.19
CA GLY A 81 28.78 20.35 -30.87
C GLY A 81 27.92 21.47 -31.50
N LEU A 82 27.78 22.61 -30.82
CA LEU A 82 27.05 23.78 -31.34
C LEU A 82 27.77 24.39 -32.55
N ALA A 83 29.11 24.45 -32.55
CA ALA A 83 29.88 24.90 -33.71
C ALA A 83 29.67 24.00 -34.94
N ILE A 84 29.57 22.67 -34.75
CA ILE A 84 29.22 21.71 -35.82
C ILE A 84 27.78 21.97 -36.31
N LEU A 85 26.83 22.19 -35.40
CA LEU A 85 25.43 22.48 -35.75
C LEU A 85 25.27 23.80 -36.50
N GLU A 86 25.95 24.85 -36.06
CA GLU A 86 26.00 26.16 -36.72
C GLU A 86 26.55 26.02 -38.14
N ALA A 87 27.70 25.35 -38.31
CA ALA A 87 28.28 25.12 -39.63
C ALA A 87 27.34 24.33 -40.56
N LEU A 88 26.67 23.30 -40.04
CA LEU A 88 25.72 22.47 -40.79
C LEU A 88 24.47 23.26 -41.21
N VAL A 89 23.88 24.03 -40.29
CA VAL A 89 22.67 24.84 -40.55
C VAL A 89 22.99 26.06 -41.43
N ALA A 90 24.09 26.76 -41.20
CA ALA A 90 24.48 27.95 -41.97
C ALA A 90 24.95 27.64 -43.39
N ARG A 91 25.66 26.52 -43.60
CA ARG A 91 26.34 26.23 -44.88
C ARG A 91 25.72 25.10 -45.69
N GLN A 92 24.96 24.20 -45.06
CA GLN A 92 24.48 22.97 -45.68
C GLN A 92 22.96 22.77 -45.59
N TRP A 93 22.20 23.82 -45.21
CA TRP A 93 20.74 23.73 -45.06
C TRP A 93 20.01 23.08 -46.24
N GLY A 94 20.41 23.36 -47.48
CA GLY A 94 19.81 22.71 -48.66
C GLY A 94 20.03 21.19 -48.67
N ASN A 95 21.27 20.76 -48.47
CA ASN A 95 21.73 19.38 -48.69
C ASN A 95 21.50 18.44 -47.49
N MET A 96 21.46 19.00 -46.27
CA MET A 96 21.41 18.29 -45.00
C MET A 96 20.25 17.28 -44.90
N TRP A 97 20.57 16.02 -44.59
CA TRP A 97 19.56 15.04 -44.22
C TRP A 97 19.09 15.26 -42.76
N PRO A 98 17.79 15.04 -42.42
CA PRO A 98 16.68 14.69 -43.29
C PRO A 98 16.24 15.84 -44.21
N GLN A 99 15.78 15.53 -45.43
CA GLN A 99 15.37 16.55 -46.42
C GLN A 99 14.09 17.33 -46.04
N GLN A 100 13.28 16.81 -45.10
CA GLN A 100 12.02 17.44 -44.70
C GLN A 100 12.25 18.51 -43.63
N THR A 101 11.97 19.78 -43.93
CA THR A 101 12.04 20.91 -42.97
C THR A 101 11.30 20.65 -41.66
N THR A 102 10.13 20.01 -41.73
CA THR A 102 9.33 19.63 -40.55
C THR A 102 10.01 18.57 -39.67
N ALA A 103 10.81 17.68 -40.26
CA ALA A 103 11.65 16.75 -39.50
C ALA A 103 12.85 17.48 -38.88
N ARG A 104 13.53 18.36 -39.64
CA ARG A 104 14.65 19.18 -39.14
C ARG A 104 14.25 20.00 -37.90
N MET A 105 13.09 20.65 -37.93
CA MET A 105 12.56 21.40 -36.77
C MET A 105 12.22 20.52 -35.56
N LYS A 106 11.73 19.29 -35.77
CA LYS A 106 11.51 18.33 -34.68
C LYS A 106 12.82 17.91 -34.01
N ILE A 107 13.90 17.77 -34.78
CA ILE A 107 15.23 17.44 -34.25
C ILE A 107 15.77 18.63 -33.42
N LEU A 108 15.78 19.85 -33.98
CA LEU A 108 16.26 21.05 -33.26
C LEU A 108 15.47 21.33 -31.98
N SER A 109 14.14 21.25 -32.02
CA SER A 109 13.29 21.49 -30.84
C SER A 109 13.35 20.36 -29.81
N SER A 110 13.68 19.12 -30.21
CA SER A 110 14.00 18.03 -29.27
C SER A 110 15.37 18.24 -28.63
N LEU A 111 16.38 18.64 -29.42
CA LEU A 111 17.71 18.96 -28.95
C LEU A 111 17.69 20.09 -27.92
N SER A 112 17.03 21.21 -28.23
CA SER A 112 16.86 22.36 -27.32
C SER A 112 16.29 21.93 -25.96
N LYS A 113 15.23 21.11 -25.95
CA LYS A 113 14.61 20.61 -24.70
C LYS A 113 15.51 19.66 -23.92
N ARG A 114 16.26 18.78 -24.60
CA ARG A 114 17.19 17.85 -23.94
C ARG A 114 18.43 18.58 -23.40
N LEU A 115 18.90 19.63 -24.07
CA LEU A 115 19.95 20.51 -23.57
C LEU A 115 19.49 21.36 -22.38
N GLN A 116 18.27 21.90 -22.39
CA GLN A 116 17.69 22.58 -21.23
C GLN A 116 17.57 21.68 -19.98
N LEU A 117 17.47 20.36 -20.16
CA LEU A 117 17.54 19.39 -19.07
C LEU A 117 18.99 19.12 -18.65
N ALA A 118 19.92 18.91 -19.59
CA ALA A 118 21.34 18.69 -19.30
C ALA A 118 21.99 19.90 -18.58
N MET A 119 21.62 21.12 -18.96
CA MET A 119 22.08 22.36 -18.30
C MET A 119 21.70 22.43 -16.81
N ARG A 120 20.70 21.66 -16.35
CA ARG A 120 20.30 21.58 -14.93
C ARG A 120 21.09 20.55 -14.13
N THR A 121 21.85 19.68 -14.80
CA THR A 121 22.71 18.66 -14.15
C THR A 121 24.18 19.02 -14.17
N LEU A 122 24.58 20.10 -14.84
CA LEU A 122 25.95 20.62 -14.81
C LEU A 122 26.16 21.46 -13.54
N SER A 123 27.20 21.14 -12.77
CA SER A 123 27.78 22.06 -11.79
C SER A 123 28.61 23.11 -12.52
N LEU A 124 28.24 24.39 -12.41
CA LEU A 124 28.83 25.49 -13.15
C LEU A 124 29.41 26.55 -12.20
N ASN A 125 30.61 27.02 -12.54
CA ASN A 125 31.45 27.90 -11.75
C ASN A 125 31.75 29.19 -12.52
N SER A 126 32.33 30.21 -11.88
CA SER A 126 32.78 31.45 -12.57
C SER A 126 33.70 31.19 -13.77
N ASN A 127 34.61 30.22 -13.66
CA ASN A 127 35.51 29.82 -14.76
C ASN A 127 34.75 29.41 -16.05
N ASP A 128 33.53 28.89 -15.90
CA ASP A 128 32.68 28.41 -17.00
C ASP A 128 31.96 29.54 -17.76
N LEU A 129 32.00 30.78 -17.25
CA LEU A 129 31.32 31.95 -17.84
C LEU A 129 31.76 32.20 -19.30
N SER A 130 33.05 32.03 -19.60
CA SER A 130 33.57 32.13 -20.97
C SER A 130 32.96 31.10 -21.93
N GLN A 131 32.61 29.90 -21.44
CA GLN A 131 31.98 28.84 -22.20
C GLN A 131 30.46 29.03 -22.33
N LEU A 132 29.81 29.67 -21.35
CA LEU A 132 28.41 30.11 -21.46
C LEU A 132 28.25 31.16 -22.56
N TYR A 133 29.09 32.20 -22.55
CA TYR A 133 29.05 33.24 -23.59
C TYR A 133 29.38 32.71 -24.99
N GLN A 134 30.29 31.74 -25.12
CA GLN A 134 30.51 31.06 -26.39
C GLN A 134 29.25 30.31 -26.88
N ALA A 135 28.53 29.64 -25.98
CA ALA A 135 27.29 28.94 -26.34
C ALA A 135 26.16 29.91 -26.72
N GLU A 136 26.03 31.03 -26.00
CA GLU A 136 25.09 32.11 -26.35
C GLU A 136 25.39 32.72 -27.73
N ALA A 137 26.67 32.88 -28.09
CA ALA A 137 27.08 33.31 -29.42
C ALA A 137 26.68 32.29 -30.52
N HIS A 138 26.97 31.00 -30.33
CA HIS A 138 26.56 29.95 -31.28
C HIS A 138 25.03 29.83 -31.41
N LEU A 139 24.29 29.92 -30.31
CA LEU A 139 22.83 29.92 -30.32
C LEU A 139 22.26 31.15 -31.02
N THR A 140 22.89 32.33 -30.83
CA THR A 140 22.51 33.56 -31.54
C THR A 140 22.74 33.41 -33.03
N ALA A 141 23.91 32.92 -33.46
CA ALA A 141 24.22 32.67 -34.88
C ALA A 141 23.24 31.66 -35.54
N LEU A 142 22.88 30.60 -34.82
CA LEU A 142 21.85 29.64 -35.24
C LEU A 142 20.47 30.30 -35.41
N ASP A 143 20.02 31.08 -34.42
CA ASP A 143 18.72 31.76 -34.47
C ASP A 143 18.68 32.84 -35.57
N ASP A 144 19.82 33.47 -35.89
CA ASP A 144 19.95 34.45 -36.97
C ASP A 144 19.81 33.80 -38.36
N VAL A 145 20.42 32.62 -38.58
CA VAL A 145 20.21 31.82 -39.79
C VAL A 145 18.77 31.32 -39.87
N LEU A 146 18.22 30.81 -38.77
CA LEU A 146 16.84 30.30 -38.71
C LEU A 146 15.79 31.42 -38.88
N GLN A 147 16.11 32.66 -38.52
CA GLN A 147 15.27 33.83 -38.80
C GLN A 147 15.26 34.17 -40.30
N ARG A 148 16.42 34.13 -40.98
CA ARG A 148 16.52 34.32 -42.44
C ARG A 148 15.85 33.21 -43.25
N LEU A 149 15.60 32.06 -42.62
CA LEU A 149 14.84 30.93 -43.17
C LEU A 149 13.35 30.92 -42.75
N GLU A 150 12.87 31.92 -42.02
CA GLU A 150 11.50 32.03 -41.45
C GLU A 150 11.12 30.91 -40.45
N LEU A 151 12.11 30.20 -39.89
CA LEU A 151 11.93 29.00 -39.05
C LEU A 151 12.18 29.23 -37.55
N LYS A 152 12.60 30.43 -37.13
CA LYS A 152 13.00 30.78 -35.75
C LYS A 152 12.02 30.28 -34.67
N HIS A 153 10.72 30.55 -34.83
CA HIS A 153 9.71 30.15 -33.83
C HIS A 153 9.49 28.62 -33.75
N VAL A 154 9.89 27.86 -34.78
CA VAL A 154 9.70 26.42 -34.86
C VAL A 154 10.91 25.64 -34.32
N SER A 155 12.10 26.26 -34.29
CA SER A 155 13.34 25.66 -33.75
C SER A 155 13.30 25.50 -32.23
N GLN A 156 12.62 26.42 -31.53
CA GLN A 156 12.53 26.51 -30.08
C GLN A 156 13.89 26.66 -29.37
N LEU A 157 14.91 27.25 -30.02
CA LEU A 157 16.24 27.48 -29.44
C LEU A 157 16.26 28.63 -28.42
N ASN A 158 15.44 29.67 -28.59
CA ASN A 158 15.34 30.82 -27.67
C ASN A 158 15.20 30.39 -26.19
N ALA A 159 14.48 29.31 -25.88
CA ALA A 159 14.30 28.84 -24.50
C ALA A 159 15.60 28.25 -23.89
N LEU A 160 16.51 27.73 -24.72
CA LEU A 160 17.86 27.35 -24.30
C LEU A 160 18.74 28.60 -24.14
N TYR A 161 18.71 29.53 -25.09
CA TYR A 161 19.46 30.80 -25.00
C TYR A 161 19.13 31.55 -23.68
N THR A 162 17.85 31.77 -23.39
CA THR A 162 17.41 32.43 -22.14
C THR A 162 17.83 31.66 -20.89
N LEU A 163 17.89 30.32 -20.94
CA LEU A 163 18.40 29.54 -19.82
C LEU A 163 19.90 29.75 -19.60
N MET A 164 20.71 29.78 -20.66
CA MET A 164 22.16 29.98 -20.55
C MET A 164 22.48 31.41 -20.07
N HIS A 165 21.82 32.41 -20.64
CA HIS A 165 21.95 33.81 -20.24
C HIS A 165 21.60 34.05 -18.76
N ASN A 166 20.48 33.48 -18.28
CA ASN A 166 20.09 33.55 -16.88
C ASN A 166 21.03 32.76 -15.94
N VAL A 167 21.85 31.85 -16.46
CA VAL A 167 22.90 31.16 -15.70
C VAL A 167 24.19 31.98 -15.68
N ALA A 168 24.57 32.61 -16.79
CA ALA A 168 25.73 33.51 -16.89
C ALA A 168 25.60 34.71 -15.94
N VAL A 169 24.51 35.48 -16.04
CA VAL A 169 24.25 36.65 -15.17
C VAL A 169 24.27 36.26 -13.69
N ARG A 170 23.68 35.11 -13.33
CA ARG A 170 23.69 34.61 -11.94
C ARG A 170 25.07 34.15 -11.43
N LEU A 171 26.02 33.87 -12.31
CA LEU A 171 27.40 33.58 -11.92
C LEU A 171 28.19 34.87 -11.77
N GLU A 172 27.98 35.85 -12.64
CA GLU A 172 28.54 37.21 -12.51
C GLU A 172 28.07 37.91 -11.22
N ASP A 173 26.77 37.87 -10.91
CA ASP A 173 26.20 38.39 -9.66
C ASP A 173 26.89 37.75 -8.43
N ARG A 174 27.14 36.44 -8.48
CA ARG A 174 27.81 35.72 -7.39
C ARG A 174 29.28 36.07 -7.27
N GLU A 175 29.99 36.20 -8.38
CA GLU A 175 31.41 36.58 -8.37
C GLU A 175 31.61 37.99 -7.82
N ASN A 176 30.76 38.94 -8.21
CA ASN A 176 30.75 40.29 -7.63
C ASN A 176 30.45 40.28 -6.12
N ILE A 177 29.52 39.42 -5.65
CA ILE A 177 29.22 39.28 -4.21
C ILE A 177 30.37 38.62 -3.46
N GLU A 178 30.94 37.53 -3.97
CA GLU A 178 32.03 36.80 -3.33
C GLU A 178 33.31 37.65 -3.28
N GLU A 179 33.62 38.44 -4.31
CA GLU A 179 34.72 39.43 -4.26
C GLU A 179 34.44 40.57 -3.27
N THR A 180 33.19 41.05 -3.17
CA THR A 180 32.79 42.09 -2.20
C THR A 180 32.87 41.59 -0.76
N VAL A 181 32.47 40.34 -0.50
CA VAL A 181 32.54 39.69 0.82
C VAL A 181 33.99 39.45 1.21
N LEU A 182 34.84 38.94 0.30
CA LEU A 182 36.28 38.78 0.56
C LEU A 182 37.00 40.11 0.87
N ARG A 183 36.48 41.24 0.39
CA ARG A 183 36.97 42.59 0.73
C ARG A 183 36.41 43.17 2.03
N THR A 184 35.40 42.53 2.63
CA THR A 184 34.62 43.07 3.77
C THR A 184 34.65 42.18 5.02
N SER A 185 34.91 40.87 4.89
CA SER A 185 34.88 39.90 6.00
C SER A 185 36.13 39.91 6.88
N ALA A 186 36.29 40.99 7.65
CA ALA A 186 37.03 40.97 8.90
C ALA A 186 36.09 41.42 10.04
N THR A 187 36.23 40.83 11.25
CA THR A 187 35.51 41.15 12.51
C THR A 187 34.34 40.22 12.92
N THR A 188 34.71 39.03 13.44
CA THR A 188 34.10 38.35 14.62
C THR A 188 32.65 37.77 14.54
N PRO A 189 32.19 36.92 15.50
CA PRO A 189 31.33 35.78 15.17
C PRO A 189 30.00 35.65 15.98
N GLU A 190 29.39 34.47 15.91
CA GLU A 190 28.12 34.06 16.55
C GLU A 190 28.08 34.14 18.10
N PRO A 191 26.89 34.38 18.68
CA PRO A 191 26.54 34.02 20.06
C PRO A 191 25.75 32.68 20.13
N SER A 192 25.72 32.05 21.31
CA SER A 192 25.04 30.76 21.55
C SER A 192 24.01 30.83 22.70
N CYS A 193 23.07 29.86 22.69
CA CYS A 193 22.26 29.39 23.83
C CYS A 193 21.33 30.38 24.57
N ASP A 194 20.02 30.16 24.45
CA ASP A 194 18.99 30.63 25.40
C ASP A 194 18.96 29.79 26.69
N SER A 195 18.30 30.29 27.75
CA SER A 195 18.37 29.70 29.09
C SER A 195 17.11 29.86 29.98
N LEU A 196 16.80 28.80 30.74
CA LEU A 196 16.07 28.80 32.05
C LEU A 196 14.58 29.25 32.05
N PRO A 197 13.79 29.07 33.16
CA PRO A 197 14.07 28.38 34.43
C PRO A 197 13.04 27.29 34.86
N GLU A 198 13.37 26.57 35.95
CA GLU A 198 12.46 25.78 36.84
C GLU A 198 11.97 26.68 38.03
N PRO A 199 11.23 26.25 39.11
CA PRO A 199 11.00 24.91 39.71
C PRO A 199 9.47 24.63 39.96
N THR A 200 8.90 23.89 40.94
CA THR A 200 9.33 23.31 42.25
C THR A 200 8.42 22.16 42.77
N GLU A 201 8.99 21.28 43.60
CA GLU A 201 8.57 20.69 44.91
C GLU A 201 7.17 20.97 45.55
N GLN A 202 6.58 20.24 46.53
CA GLN A 202 6.77 18.96 47.28
C GLN A 202 5.45 18.69 48.11
N VAL A 203 5.07 17.55 48.74
CA VAL A 203 5.51 16.13 48.80
C VAL A 203 4.38 15.20 49.36
N LYS A 204 4.63 13.88 49.33
CA LYS A 204 3.88 12.72 49.89
C LYS A 204 3.47 12.78 51.37
N TRP A 205 2.32 12.16 51.71
CA TRP A 205 1.99 11.63 53.06
C TRP A 205 1.35 10.23 53.00
N VAL A 206 1.37 9.50 54.12
CA VAL A 206 0.91 8.10 54.30
C VAL A 206 0.14 7.98 55.63
N TYR A 207 -0.83 7.06 55.74
CA TYR A 207 -1.65 6.87 56.94
C TYR A 207 -1.76 5.39 57.36
N VAL A 208 -1.47 5.10 58.63
CA VAL A 208 -1.74 3.83 59.32
C VAL A 208 -1.97 4.11 60.81
N ALA A 209 -3.10 3.67 61.38
CA ALA A 209 -3.30 3.41 62.80
C ALA A 209 -4.54 2.52 63.00
N GLU A 210 -4.55 1.68 64.04
CA GLU A 210 -5.56 0.65 64.31
C GLU A 210 -5.89 0.60 65.82
N PRO A 211 -7.15 0.37 66.23
CA PRO A 211 -7.49 0.03 67.62
C PRO A 211 -8.15 -1.36 67.77
N ALA A 212 -7.64 -2.17 68.70
CA ALA A 212 -8.22 -3.46 69.11
C ALA A 212 -9.38 -3.28 70.14
N PRO A 213 -10.09 -4.35 70.57
CA PRO A 213 -9.58 -5.15 71.69
C PRO A 213 -9.91 -6.67 71.70
N GLN A 214 -8.99 -7.47 72.29
CA GLN A 214 -9.14 -8.50 73.36
C GLN A 214 -10.36 -9.48 73.38
N THR A 215 -10.29 -10.74 73.85
CA THR A 215 -9.39 -11.36 74.84
C THR A 215 -9.23 -12.89 74.64
N GLU A 216 -7.98 -13.38 74.73
CA GLU A 216 -7.59 -14.69 75.28
C GLU A 216 -6.52 -14.40 76.36
N ALA A 217 -6.20 -15.24 77.34
CA ALA A 217 -6.85 -16.38 78.01
C ALA A 217 -6.04 -16.63 79.30
N ASP A 218 -6.52 -17.45 80.26
CA ASP A 218 -5.62 -17.97 81.31
C ASP A 218 -6.09 -19.34 81.86
N ALA A 219 -5.16 -20.19 82.31
CA ALA A 219 -5.43 -21.61 82.55
C ALA A 219 -4.53 -22.25 83.63
N VAL A 220 -5.14 -22.90 84.64
CA VAL A 220 -4.43 -23.55 85.76
C VAL A 220 -5.03 -24.91 86.18
N THR A 221 -4.32 -25.99 85.81
CA THR A 221 -4.09 -27.25 86.58
C THR A 221 -5.19 -28.32 86.79
N ALA A 222 -4.71 -29.58 86.72
CA ALA A 222 -5.31 -30.93 86.86
C ALA A 222 -6.08 -31.23 88.19
N LEU A 223 -6.74 -32.39 88.44
CA LEU A 223 -6.59 -33.78 87.95
C LEU A 223 -7.95 -34.59 87.96
N PRO A 224 -8.04 -35.93 88.16
CA PRO A 224 -8.57 -36.95 87.23
C PRO A 224 -10.09 -37.28 87.29
N PRO A 225 -10.64 -38.13 86.36
CA PRO A 225 -12.09 -38.26 86.14
C PRO A 225 -12.78 -39.60 86.55
N PRO A 226 -14.12 -39.62 86.67
CA PRO A 226 -14.97 -40.81 86.51
C PRO A 226 -15.74 -40.81 85.16
N ALA A 227 -16.12 -41.98 84.63
CA ALA A 227 -16.71 -42.11 83.27
C ALA A 227 -18.01 -42.95 83.20
N LYS A 228 -19.04 -42.44 82.50
CA LYS A 228 -20.21 -43.18 81.94
C LYS A 228 -20.92 -42.30 80.86
N PRO A 229 -21.96 -42.74 80.09
CA PRO A 229 -21.74 -42.90 78.65
C PRO A 229 -22.78 -42.22 77.71
N TRP A 230 -22.31 -41.50 76.68
CA TRP A 230 -23.17 -40.87 75.65
C TRP A 230 -23.48 -41.75 74.41
N LYS A 231 -23.03 -43.01 74.38
CA LYS A 231 -23.04 -43.83 73.15
C LYS A 231 -24.41 -44.10 72.48
N PRO A 232 -25.56 -44.26 73.16
CA PRO A 232 -26.82 -44.56 72.45
C PRO A 232 -27.41 -43.36 71.69
N PHE A 233 -27.19 -42.12 72.17
CA PHE A 233 -27.78 -40.93 71.55
C PHE A 233 -27.13 -40.61 70.20
N ALA A 234 -25.79 -40.65 70.13
CA ALA A 234 -25.05 -40.45 68.89
C ALA A 234 -25.38 -41.53 67.83
N ALA A 235 -25.60 -42.78 68.24
CA ALA A 235 -26.02 -43.86 67.35
C ALA A 235 -27.39 -43.58 66.71
N GLY A 236 -28.36 -43.09 67.51
CA GLY A 236 -29.68 -42.70 67.01
C GLY A 236 -29.62 -41.58 65.96
N MET A 237 -28.85 -40.51 66.22
CA MET A 237 -28.63 -39.45 65.24
C MET A 237 -27.99 -39.96 63.96
N LEU A 238 -26.95 -40.79 64.05
CA LEU A 238 -26.28 -41.36 62.87
C LEU A 238 -27.23 -42.23 62.03
N THR A 239 -28.07 -43.07 62.66
CA THR A 239 -29.05 -43.88 61.91
C THR A 239 -30.11 -43.03 61.21
N MET A 240 -30.59 -41.95 61.84
CA MET A 240 -31.53 -41.01 61.20
C MET A 240 -30.89 -40.23 60.06
N ILE A 241 -29.62 -39.81 60.19
CA ILE A 241 -28.87 -39.12 59.13
C ILE A 241 -28.63 -40.06 57.95
N VAL A 242 -28.29 -41.33 58.18
CA VAL A 242 -28.11 -42.34 57.12
C VAL A 242 -29.44 -42.65 56.41
N LEU A 243 -30.55 -42.80 57.15
CA LEU A 243 -31.88 -43.01 56.56
C LEU A 243 -32.36 -41.80 55.75
N ALA A 244 -32.19 -40.58 56.27
CA ALA A 244 -32.53 -39.35 55.55
C ALA A 244 -31.64 -39.16 54.32
N GLY A 245 -30.34 -39.46 54.42
CA GLY A 245 -29.39 -39.41 53.31
C GLY A 245 -29.70 -40.45 52.23
N ALA A 246 -30.11 -41.66 52.61
CA ALA A 246 -30.54 -42.69 51.66
C ALA A 246 -31.86 -42.32 50.96
N ALA A 247 -32.83 -41.77 51.68
CA ALA A 247 -34.09 -41.29 51.11
C ALA A 247 -33.88 -40.09 50.16
N ALA A 248 -33.09 -39.09 50.57
CA ALA A 248 -32.75 -37.93 49.74
C ALA A 248 -31.88 -38.31 48.54
N GLY A 249 -30.95 -39.25 48.70
CA GLY A 249 -30.14 -39.79 47.60
C GLY A 249 -30.97 -40.58 46.60
N GLY A 250 -31.90 -41.41 47.08
CA GLY A 250 -32.89 -42.09 46.23
C GLY A 250 -33.78 -41.11 45.47
N TRP A 251 -34.24 -40.04 46.13
CA TRP A 251 -35.00 -38.96 45.48
C TRP A 251 -34.19 -38.23 44.41
N LEU A 252 -32.94 -37.84 44.70
CA LEU A 252 -32.06 -37.22 43.70
C LEU A 252 -31.76 -38.14 42.52
N ALA A 253 -31.61 -39.45 42.75
CA ALA A 253 -31.40 -40.45 41.71
C ALA A 253 -32.65 -40.70 40.85
N MET A 254 -33.85 -40.41 41.36
CA MET A 254 -35.12 -40.49 40.63
C MET A 254 -35.45 -39.20 39.84
N HIS A 255 -34.90 -38.04 40.23
CA HIS A 255 -35.16 -36.73 39.61
C HIS A 255 -34.05 -36.12 38.69
N PRO A 256 -33.05 -36.84 38.13
CA PRO A 256 -32.04 -36.23 37.26
C PRO A 256 -32.60 -35.81 35.88
N SER A 257 -33.82 -36.23 35.54
CA SER A 257 -34.53 -35.88 34.31
C SER A 257 -34.92 -34.39 34.24
N GLU A 258 -35.31 -33.77 35.37
CA GLU A 258 -35.83 -32.40 35.36
C GLU A 258 -34.79 -31.35 34.94
N THR A 259 -33.52 -31.53 35.29
CA THR A 259 -32.46 -30.58 34.88
C THR A 259 -32.19 -30.67 33.38
N ALA A 260 -32.05 -31.88 32.84
CA ALA A 260 -31.89 -32.12 31.41
C ALA A 260 -33.10 -31.65 30.61
N GLN A 261 -34.33 -31.90 31.10
CA GLN A 261 -35.56 -31.50 30.42
C GLN A 261 -35.77 -29.98 30.45
N ARG A 262 -35.42 -29.30 31.56
CA ARG A 262 -35.38 -27.83 31.62
C ARG A 262 -34.32 -27.23 30.69
N GLN A 263 -33.14 -27.84 30.60
CA GLN A 263 -32.08 -27.43 29.67
C GLN A 263 -32.51 -27.60 28.20
N PHE A 264 -33.17 -28.71 27.86
CA PHE A 264 -33.74 -28.95 26.54
C PHE A 264 -34.81 -27.91 26.18
N THR A 265 -35.76 -27.61 27.08
CA THR A 265 -36.73 -26.52 26.84
C THR A 265 -36.08 -25.15 26.75
N ALA A 266 -35.00 -24.88 27.51
CA ALA A 266 -34.25 -23.63 27.44
C ALA A 266 -33.45 -23.49 26.13
N MET A 267 -33.04 -24.60 25.50
CA MET A 267 -32.44 -24.59 24.17
C MET A 267 -33.47 -24.36 23.05
N LEU A 268 -34.72 -24.75 23.27
CA LEU A 268 -35.83 -24.55 22.33
C LEU A 268 -36.54 -23.19 22.48
N THR A 269 -36.33 -22.45 23.57
CA THR A 269 -36.79 -21.05 23.67
C THR A 269 -35.99 -20.14 22.71
N PRO A 270 -36.65 -19.15 22.07
CA PRO A 270 -35.96 -18.18 21.22
C PRO A 270 -34.96 -17.36 22.04
N LEU A 271 -33.91 -16.85 21.38
CA LEU A 271 -32.95 -15.96 22.04
C LEU A 271 -33.68 -14.75 22.65
N PRO A 272 -33.34 -14.33 23.88
CA PRO A 272 -34.04 -13.25 24.56
C PRO A 272 -33.85 -11.94 23.79
N ALA A 273 -34.96 -11.40 23.27
CA ALA A 273 -34.98 -10.12 22.58
C ALA A 273 -34.56 -8.96 23.51
N ALA A 274 -34.00 -7.90 22.93
CA ALA A 274 -33.67 -6.69 23.66
C ALA A 274 -34.95 -6.06 24.26
N LEU A 275 -34.89 -5.67 25.53
CA LEU A 275 -35.99 -5.01 26.23
C LEU A 275 -36.32 -3.67 25.55
N SER A 276 -37.61 -3.37 25.39
CA SER A 276 -38.06 -2.13 24.75
C SER A 276 -37.65 -0.91 25.56
N ALA A 277 -37.58 0.26 24.91
CA ALA A 277 -37.27 1.52 25.59
C ALA A 277 -38.25 1.84 26.74
N GLU A 278 -39.48 1.33 26.69
CA GLU A 278 -40.49 1.49 27.74
C GLU A 278 -40.28 0.51 28.89
N GLN A 279 -39.93 -0.75 28.60
CA GLN A 279 -39.53 -1.75 29.61
C GLN A 279 -38.26 -1.32 30.35
N LEU A 280 -37.28 -0.74 29.64
CA LEU A 280 -36.07 -0.18 30.25
C LEU A 280 -36.37 1.06 31.12
N ARG A 281 -37.35 1.89 30.74
CA ARG A 281 -37.82 3.03 31.56
C ARG A 281 -38.50 2.57 32.85
N SER A 282 -39.31 1.51 32.82
CA SER A 282 -39.94 0.97 34.04
C SER A 282 -38.93 0.23 34.93
N LEU A 283 -38.03 -0.56 34.35
CA LEU A 283 -36.96 -1.24 35.08
C LEU A 283 -35.94 -0.29 35.72
N ARG A 284 -35.75 0.93 35.18
CA ARG A 284 -34.92 1.99 35.81
C ARG A 284 -35.39 2.35 37.23
N GLN A 285 -36.67 2.15 37.56
CA GLN A 285 -37.20 2.39 38.91
C GLN A 285 -36.94 1.23 39.90
N ARG A 286 -36.42 0.09 39.41
CA ARG A 286 -36.12 -1.12 40.19
C ARG A 286 -34.79 -1.76 39.76
N SER A 287 -33.82 -0.96 39.30
CA SER A 287 -32.56 -1.49 38.79
C SER A 287 -31.71 -2.09 39.92
N PRO A 288 -30.96 -3.18 39.67
CA PRO A 288 -29.92 -3.66 40.58
C PRO A 288 -28.83 -2.60 40.78
N SER A 289 -27.93 -2.78 41.75
CA SER A 289 -26.89 -1.78 42.02
C SER A 289 -26.03 -1.52 40.77
N PRO A 290 -25.69 -0.26 40.44
CA PRO A 290 -25.04 0.08 39.18
C PRO A 290 -23.75 -0.70 38.93
N GLU A 291 -22.92 -0.87 39.96
CA GLU A 291 -21.68 -1.65 39.90
C GLU A 291 -21.92 -3.11 39.48
N THR A 292 -22.91 -3.77 40.09
CA THR A 292 -23.27 -5.16 39.78
C THR A 292 -23.82 -5.27 38.36
N GLY A 293 -24.76 -4.39 37.99
CA GLY A 293 -25.40 -4.40 36.68
C GLY A 293 -24.40 -4.10 35.55
N ILE A 294 -23.53 -3.11 35.72
CA ILE A 294 -22.48 -2.77 34.74
C ILE A 294 -21.46 -3.91 34.63
N LYS A 295 -20.98 -4.46 35.75
CA LYS A 295 -20.00 -5.57 35.75
C LYS A 295 -20.55 -6.83 35.07
N GLN A 296 -21.81 -7.20 35.36
CA GLN A 296 -22.50 -8.31 34.69
C GLN A 296 -22.70 -8.03 33.20
N THR A 297 -23.06 -6.80 32.83
CA THR A 297 -23.23 -6.40 31.42
C THR A 297 -21.89 -6.44 30.67
N GLN A 298 -20.81 -5.92 31.24
CA GLN A 298 -19.45 -6.00 30.69
C GLN A 298 -19.00 -7.44 30.50
N GLN A 299 -19.21 -8.30 31.50
CA GLN A 299 -18.89 -9.73 31.41
C GLN A 299 -19.71 -10.41 30.29
N ARG A 300 -20.99 -10.05 30.12
CA ARG A 300 -21.84 -10.60 29.06
C ARG A 300 -21.44 -10.09 27.67
N LEU A 301 -21.08 -8.82 27.52
CA LEU A 301 -20.56 -8.27 26.27
C LEU A 301 -19.24 -8.94 25.87
N ALA A 302 -18.33 -9.15 26.83
CA ALA A 302 -17.08 -9.89 26.59
C ALA A 302 -17.33 -11.33 26.14
N GLN A 303 -18.31 -12.04 26.74
CA GLN A 303 -18.73 -13.37 26.28
C GLN A 303 -19.28 -13.37 24.86
N LEU A 304 -20.10 -12.37 24.49
CA LEU A 304 -20.69 -12.27 23.15
C LEU A 304 -19.61 -12.05 22.07
N LEU A 305 -18.59 -11.25 22.36
CA LEU A 305 -17.43 -11.04 21.48
C LEU A 305 -16.49 -12.26 21.37
N GLN A 306 -16.67 -13.27 22.24
CA GLN A 306 -15.93 -14.54 22.20
C GLN A 306 -16.70 -15.68 21.52
N LEU A 307 -17.93 -15.45 21.05
CA LEU A 307 -18.67 -16.43 20.27
C LEU A 307 -18.02 -16.62 18.89
N LYS A 308 -17.98 -17.87 18.42
CA LYS A 308 -17.49 -18.18 17.07
C LYS A 308 -18.46 -17.60 16.01
N PRO A 309 -17.97 -17.17 14.84
CA PRO A 309 -18.85 -16.62 13.78
C PRO A 309 -19.88 -17.65 13.28
N ASP A 310 -19.55 -18.94 13.32
CA ASP A 310 -20.44 -20.05 12.96
C ASP A 310 -21.39 -20.51 14.08
N TRP A 311 -21.41 -19.83 15.25
CA TRP A 311 -22.17 -20.28 16.43
C TRP A 311 -23.65 -20.56 16.15
N ALA A 312 -24.33 -19.74 15.35
CA ALA A 312 -25.76 -19.95 15.05
C ALA A 312 -26.02 -21.23 14.22
N LEU A 313 -25.04 -21.64 13.40
CA LEU A 313 -25.12 -22.86 12.59
C LEU A 313 -24.71 -24.08 13.42
N ASP A 314 -23.62 -23.96 14.18
CA ASP A 314 -23.16 -24.94 15.17
C ASP A 314 -24.29 -25.25 16.18
N TYR A 315 -25.06 -24.25 16.60
CA TYR A 315 -26.23 -24.42 17.45
C TYR A 315 -27.39 -25.15 16.76
N GLY A 316 -27.69 -24.83 15.50
CA GLY A 316 -28.70 -25.55 14.71
C GLY A 316 -28.33 -27.02 14.44
N ASP A 317 -27.04 -27.31 14.20
CA ASP A 317 -26.51 -28.66 14.12
C ASP A 317 -26.74 -29.44 15.43
N HIS A 318 -26.47 -28.82 16.59
CA HIS A 318 -26.75 -29.43 17.90
C HIS A 318 -28.25 -29.70 18.11
N LEU A 319 -29.14 -28.78 17.72
CA LEU A 319 -30.60 -29.01 17.79
C LEU A 319 -31.04 -30.17 16.89
N ALA A 320 -30.51 -30.27 15.66
CA ALA A 320 -30.77 -31.37 14.75
C ALA A 320 -30.26 -32.72 15.30
N GLN A 321 -29.07 -32.75 15.91
CA GLN A 321 -28.51 -33.94 16.56
C GLN A 321 -29.30 -34.36 17.80
N GLN A 322 -29.77 -33.41 18.62
CA GLN A 322 -30.67 -33.70 19.74
C GLN A 322 -31.99 -34.31 19.24
N ALA A 323 -32.59 -33.76 18.19
CA ALA A 323 -33.80 -34.30 17.59
C ALA A 323 -33.59 -35.72 17.03
N LEU A 324 -32.45 -35.98 16.37
CA LEU A 324 -32.08 -37.33 15.90
C LEU A 324 -31.85 -38.32 17.06
N THR A 325 -31.27 -37.86 18.17
CA THR A 325 -31.03 -38.69 19.36
C THR A 325 -32.33 -39.10 20.06
N LEU A 326 -33.33 -38.20 20.09
CA LEU A 326 -34.63 -38.44 20.72
C LEU A 326 -35.63 -39.16 19.79
N TRP A 327 -35.59 -38.87 18.49
CA TRP A 327 -36.56 -39.36 17.50
C TRP A 327 -35.86 -39.84 16.21
N PRO A 328 -35.10 -40.95 16.25
CA PRO A 328 -34.17 -41.33 15.19
C PRO A 328 -34.82 -41.61 13.83
N GLU A 329 -36.11 -41.96 13.75
CA GLU A 329 -36.81 -42.09 12.47
C GLU A 329 -37.49 -40.78 12.03
N GLN A 330 -38.13 -40.07 12.96
CA GLN A 330 -38.97 -38.91 12.66
C GLN A 330 -38.13 -37.63 12.41
N ALA A 331 -36.94 -37.52 13.00
CA ALA A 331 -36.05 -36.37 12.82
C ALA A 331 -35.10 -36.48 11.61
N LYS A 332 -34.98 -37.64 10.96
CA LYS A 332 -34.23 -37.80 9.69
C LYS A 332 -34.58 -36.76 8.62
N PRO A 333 -35.87 -36.48 8.30
CA PRO A 333 -36.21 -35.42 7.35
C PRO A 333 -35.82 -34.03 7.86
N LEU A 334 -36.00 -33.72 9.15
CA LEU A 334 -35.65 -32.43 9.75
C LEU A 334 -34.13 -32.16 9.64
N ALA A 335 -33.30 -33.12 10.02
CA ALA A 335 -31.84 -32.99 9.93
C ALA A 335 -31.35 -32.85 8.48
N ARG A 336 -31.95 -33.60 7.53
CA ARG A 336 -31.67 -33.44 6.10
C ARG A 336 -32.08 -32.07 5.58
N GLN A 337 -33.26 -31.58 5.95
CA GLN A 337 -33.74 -30.25 5.57
C GLN A 337 -32.83 -29.15 6.12
N TRP A 338 -32.42 -29.25 7.38
CA TRP A 338 -31.45 -28.32 7.99
C TRP A 338 -30.12 -28.33 7.22
N GLN A 339 -29.52 -29.50 6.99
CA GLN A 339 -28.26 -29.61 6.26
C GLN A 339 -28.38 -29.08 4.82
N GLN A 340 -29.50 -29.32 4.16
CA GLN A 340 -29.81 -28.74 2.84
C GLN A 340 -29.89 -27.19 2.92
N GLN A 341 -30.59 -26.63 3.90
CA GLN A 341 -30.69 -25.19 4.11
C GLN A 341 -29.32 -24.55 4.37
N VAL A 342 -28.47 -25.14 5.23
CA VAL A 342 -27.09 -24.67 5.46
C VAL A 342 -26.25 -24.76 4.19
N SER A 343 -26.37 -25.84 3.41
CA SER A 343 -25.62 -26.01 2.16
C SER A 343 -26.07 -25.04 1.05
N ALA A 344 -27.36 -24.67 0.99
CA ALA A 344 -27.91 -23.71 0.05
C ALA A 344 -27.66 -22.25 0.48
N ALA A 345 -27.50 -22.01 1.79
CA ALA A 345 -27.08 -20.72 2.34
C ALA A 345 -25.58 -20.48 2.21
N ALA A 346 -24.75 -21.51 1.98
CA ALA A 346 -23.31 -21.37 1.83
C ALA A 346 -22.90 -20.77 0.47
N LEU A 347 -21.84 -19.96 0.47
CA LEU A 347 -21.27 -19.42 -0.78
C LEU A 347 -20.84 -20.57 -1.72
N PRO A 348 -21.23 -20.56 -3.02
CA PRO A 348 -20.83 -21.57 -3.98
C PRO A 348 -19.31 -21.72 -4.10
N ALA A 349 -18.86 -22.96 -4.31
CA ALA A 349 -17.44 -23.29 -4.39
C ALA A 349 -16.71 -22.54 -5.53
N GLU A 350 -17.43 -22.22 -6.60
CA GLU A 350 -16.92 -21.49 -7.77
C GLU A 350 -16.52 -20.05 -7.42
N ASN A 351 -17.37 -19.35 -6.64
CA ASN A 351 -17.21 -17.93 -6.27
C ASN A 351 -15.96 -17.67 -5.42
N LEU A 352 -15.52 -18.66 -4.63
CA LEU A 352 -14.28 -18.59 -3.84
C LEU A 352 -13.02 -18.37 -4.70
N ASN A 353 -13.07 -18.70 -6.00
CA ASN A 353 -11.90 -18.68 -6.86
C ASN A 353 -11.64 -17.32 -7.53
N GLY A 354 -12.57 -16.35 -7.50
CA GLY A 354 -12.43 -15.10 -8.25
C GLY A 354 -11.15 -14.32 -7.92
N TRP A 355 -10.89 -14.14 -6.62
CA TRP A 355 -9.66 -13.50 -6.12
C TRP A 355 -8.39 -14.26 -6.53
N HIS A 356 -8.37 -15.59 -6.34
CA HIS A 356 -7.24 -16.43 -6.71
C HIS A 356 -6.96 -16.42 -8.23
N GLN A 357 -8.01 -16.44 -9.05
CA GLN A 357 -7.91 -16.35 -10.52
C GLN A 357 -7.35 -14.99 -10.96
N GLY A 358 -7.83 -13.88 -10.37
CA GLY A 358 -7.30 -12.55 -10.65
C GLY A 358 -5.85 -12.39 -10.22
N MET A 359 -5.46 -12.95 -9.06
CA MET A 359 -4.08 -12.94 -8.58
C MET A 359 -3.15 -13.79 -9.44
N MET A 360 -3.59 -14.97 -9.89
CA MET A 360 -2.85 -15.82 -10.83
C MET A 360 -2.65 -15.13 -12.19
N GLN A 361 -3.68 -14.44 -12.71
CA GLN A 361 -3.58 -13.66 -13.94
C GLN A 361 -2.65 -12.44 -13.78
N LEU A 362 -2.67 -11.78 -12.61
CA LEU A 362 -1.75 -10.69 -12.29
C LEU A 362 -0.30 -11.20 -12.22
N GLN A 363 -0.04 -12.31 -11.53
CA GLN A 363 1.30 -12.93 -11.49
C GLN A 363 1.75 -13.38 -12.88
N GLN A 364 0.85 -13.92 -13.72
CA GLN A 364 1.15 -14.26 -15.11
C GLN A 364 1.51 -13.02 -15.94
N LEU A 365 0.82 -11.89 -15.73
CA LEU A 365 1.14 -10.62 -16.37
C LEU A 365 2.50 -10.08 -15.90
N THR A 366 2.79 -10.09 -14.58
CA THR A 366 4.11 -9.71 -14.03
C THR A 366 5.23 -10.57 -14.60
N ASN A 367 5.08 -11.90 -14.59
CA ASN A 367 6.06 -12.82 -15.18
C ASN A 367 6.26 -12.54 -16.68
N ARG A 368 5.18 -12.24 -17.41
CA ARG A 368 5.24 -11.90 -18.84
C ARG A 368 5.90 -10.54 -19.09
N LEU A 369 5.76 -9.57 -18.19
CA LEU A 369 6.45 -8.28 -18.29
C LEU A 369 7.95 -8.43 -18.03
N ASN A 370 8.34 -9.08 -16.93
CA ASN A 370 9.74 -9.31 -16.57
C ASN A 370 10.51 -10.06 -17.68
N ALA A 371 9.86 -11.03 -18.34
CA ALA A 371 10.46 -11.76 -19.45
C ALA A 371 10.76 -10.89 -20.70
N LEU A 372 10.14 -9.72 -20.84
CA LEU A 372 10.44 -8.76 -21.93
C LEU A 372 11.67 -7.91 -21.62
N ASP A 373 11.93 -7.62 -20.34
CA ASP A 373 13.16 -6.93 -19.91
C ASP A 373 14.39 -7.85 -20.08
N GLU A 374 14.22 -9.16 -19.90
CA GLU A 374 15.26 -10.17 -20.16
C GLU A 374 15.48 -10.43 -21.66
N GLN A 375 14.41 -10.50 -22.47
CA GLN A 375 14.48 -10.86 -23.89
C GLN A 375 14.52 -9.63 -24.81
N LYS A 376 15.73 -9.18 -25.16
CA LYS A 376 15.98 -8.11 -26.14
C LYS A 376 15.22 -8.34 -27.46
N GLY A 377 14.15 -7.58 -27.67
CA GLY A 377 13.29 -7.62 -28.86
C GLY A 377 11.85 -8.05 -28.61
N GLY A 378 11.53 -8.57 -27.41
CA GLY A 378 10.15 -8.79 -26.98
C GLY A 378 9.41 -7.46 -26.75
N TYR A 379 8.13 -7.41 -27.12
CA TYR A 379 7.22 -6.33 -26.74
C TYR A 379 5.81 -6.87 -26.46
N ILE A 380 5.09 -6.23 -25.53
CA ILE A 380 3.65 -6.43 -25.32
C ILE A 380 2.89 -5.29 -26.00
N THR A 381 1.85 -5.62 -26.77
CA THR A 381 1.02 -4.58 -27.40
C THR A 381 0.08 -3.93 -26.38
N VAL A 382 -0.28 -2.66 -26.59
CA VAL A 382 -1.26 -1.95 -25.76
C VAL A 382 -2.63 -2.67 -25.75
N SER A 383 -2.96 -3.37 -26.85
CA SER A 383 -4.13 -4.26 -26.97
C SER A 383 -4.05 -5.46 -26.03
N GLU A 384 -2.92 -6.17 -25.97
CA GLU A 384 -2.75 -7.32 -25.06
C GLU A 384 -2.72 -6.88 -23.60
N LEU A 385 -2.03 -5.78 -23.28
CA LEU A 385 -2.00 -5.24 -21.92
C LEU A 385 -3.42 -4.86 -21.45
N LYS A 386 -4.22 -4.20 -22.30
CA LYS A 386 -5.63 -3.92 -22.02
C LYS A 386 -6.46 -5.20 -21.84
N SER A 387 -6.22 -6.23 -22.65
CA SER A 387 -6.93 -7.52 -22.55
C SER A 387 -6.58 -8.26 -21.25
N ALA A 388 -5.31 -8.24 -20.83
CA ALA A 388 -4.85 -8.83 -19.58
C ALA A 388 -5.44 -8.09 -18.36
N VAL A 389 -5.37 -6.75 -18.35
CA VAL A 389 -5.97 -5.92 -17.28
C VAL A 389 -7.49 -6.12 -17.23
N PHE A 390 -8.18 -6.21 -18.37
CA PHE A 390 -9.61 -6.49 -18.42
C PHE A 390 -9.95 -7.87 -17.82
N ALA A 391 -9.18 -8.92 -18.16
CA ALA A 391 -9.37 -10.25 -17.60
C ALA A 391 -9.15 -10.29 -16.08
N ILE A 392 -8.11 -9.61 -15.58
CA ILE A 392 -7.83 -9.47 -14.14
C ILE A 392 -9.00 -8.77 -13.42
N THR A 393 -9.46 -7.63 -13.96
CA THR A 393 -10.62 -6.90 -13.43
C THR A 393 -11.89 -7.76 -13.45
N GLN A 394 -12.12 -8.54 -14.51
CA GLN A 394 -13.27 -9.44 -14.62
C GLN A 394 -13.20 -10.60 -13.62
N SER A 395 -12.00 -11.11 -13.31
CA SER A 395 -11.81 -12.14 -12.29
C SER A 395 -12.08 -11.61 -10.88
N PHE A 396 -11.64 -10.39 -10.57
CA PHE A 396 -11.95 -9.73 -9.29
C PHE A 396 -13.42 -9.32 -9.16
N SER A 397 -14.09 -8.93 -10.25
CA SER A 397 -15.52 -8.55 -10.21
C SER A 397 -16.50 -9.73 -10.15
N ARG A 398 -16.04 -10.98 -10.34
CA ARG A 398 -16.87 -12.19 -10.17
C ARG A 398 -17.41 -12.34 -8.75
N THR A 399 -16.64 -11.97 -7.73
CA THR A 399 -17.04 -12.06 -6.32
C THR A 399 -16.23 -11.01 -5.55
N VAL A 400 -16.89 -9.89 -5.24
CA VAL A 400 -16.28 -8.78 -4.52
C VAL A 400 -15.96 -9.22 -3.08
N PRO A 401 -14.73 -9.02 -2.57
CA PRO A 401 -14.38 -9.35 -1.19
C PRO A 401 -15.27 -8.62 -0.17
N ALA A 402 -15.51 -9.26 0.98
CA ALA A 402 -16.36 -8.68 2.03
C ALA A 402 -15.78 -7.38 2.60
N GLU A 403 -14.45 -7.27 2.62
CA GLU A 403 -13.69 -6.09 3.03
C GLU A 403 -14.00 -4.87 2.14
N GLU A 404 -14.14 -5.08 0.83
CA GLU A 404 -14.49 -4.03 -0.14
C GLU A 404 -15.97 -3.65 -0.04
N GLN A 405 -16.87 -4.60 0.22
CA GLN A 405 -18.28 -4.31 0.49
C GLN A 405 -18.44 -3.46 1.77
N LEU A 406 -17.69 -3.80 2.84
CA LEU A 406 -17.66 -3.02 4.08
C LEU A 406 -17.06 -1.62 3.87
N ARG A 407 -16.02 -1.47 3.05
CA ARG A 407 -15.48 -0.16 2.66
C ARG A 407 -16.56 0.69 1.95
N GLN A 408 -17.24 0.12 0.95
CA GLN A 408 -18.29 0.81 0.21
C GLN A 408 -19.48 1.23 1.10
N LEU A 409 -19.86 0.42 2.09
CA LEU A 409 -20.85 0.79 3.10
C LEU A 409 -20.36 1.95 4.01
N SER A 410 -19.08 1.95 4.39
CA SER A 410 -18.52 3.00 5.26
C SER A 410 -18.47 4.40 4.61
N GLU A 411 -18.43 4.46 3.28
CA GLU A 411 -18.42 5.71 2.50
C GLU A 411 -19.83 6.23 2.14
N GLN A 412 -20.89 5.43 2.36
CA GLN A 412 -22.26 5.79 1.97
C GLN A 412 -22.99 6.66 3.01
N PRO A 413 -23.50 7.85 2.63
CA PRO A 413 -24.37 8.64 3.50
C PRO A 413 -25.70 7.91 3.75
N HIS A 414 -26.06 7.73 5.03
CA HIS A 414 -27.25 6.97 5.46
C HIS A 414 -28.60 7.42 4.84
N ASN A 415 -28.69 8.65 4.32
CA ASN A 415 -29.91 9.19 3.70
C ASN A 415 -30.00 8.94 2.18
N GLN A 416 -29.09 8.17 1.55
CA GLN A 416 -29.19 7.88 0.11
C GLN A 416 -30.14 6.70 -0.20
N PRO A 417 -31.01 6.83 -1.22
CA PRO A 417 -31.86 5.73 -1.66
C PRO A 417 -31.02 4.59 -2.27
N GLY A 418 -30.89 3.49 -1.53
CA GLY A 418 -30.08 2.33 -1.91
C GLY A 418 -29.27 1.73 -0.76
N ALA A 419 -28.92 2.54 0.26
CA ALA A 419 -28.05 2.11 1.36
C ALA A 419 -28.57 0.86 2.11
N SER A 420 -29.88 0.76 2.36
CA SER A 420 -30.50 -0.42 3.01
C SER A 420 -30.43 -1.70 2.16
N ALA A 421 -30.49 -1.58 0.83
CA ALA A 421 -30.35 -2.72 -0.08
C ALA A 421 -28.90 -3.22 -0.12
N GLN A 422 -27.93 -2.30 -0.16
CA GLN A 422 -26.51 -2.64 -0.12
C GLN A 422 -26.08 -3.21 1.25
N GLN A 423 -26.65 -2.72 2.35
CA GLN A 423 -26.50 -3.32 3.67
C GLN A 423 -27.01 -4.77 3.66
N SER A 424 -28.26 -5.00 3.24
CA SER A 424 -28.86 -6.34 3.19
C SER A 424 -28.07 -7.31 2.31
N GLN A 425 -27.54 -6.84 1.17
CA GLN A 425 -26.69 -7.63 0.28
C GLN A 425 -25.35 -8.01 0.94
N THR A 426 -24.74 -7.10 1.71
CA THR A 426 -23.49 -7.37 2.42
C THR A 426 -23.72 -8.31 3.60
N GLU A 427 -24.79 -8.13 4.36
CA GLU A 427 -25.22 -9.06 5.42
C GLU A 427 -25.46 -10.47 4.87
N GLN A 428 -26.12 -10.60 3.71
CA GLN A 428 -26.33 -11.87 3.04
C GLN A 428 -24.99 -12.52 2.61
N HIS A 429 -24.06 -11.75 2.05
CA HIS A 429 -22.75 -12.29 1.63
C HIS A 429 -21.89 -12.74 2.83
N LEU A 430 -21.93 -11.99 3.94
CA LEU A 430 -21.28 -12.39 5.19
C LEU A 430 -21.88 -13.69 5.76
N GLN A 431 -23.22 -13.84 5.73
CA GLN A 431 -23.89 -15.10 6.11
C GLN A 431 -23.47 -16.26 5.19
N GLN A 432 -23.34 -16.03 3.87
CA GLN A 432 -22.87 -17.04 2.91
C GLN A 432 -21.44 -17.49 3.17
N LEU A 433 -20.55 -16.58 3.57
CA LEU A 433 -19.18 -16.89 3.95
C LEU A 433 -19.12 -17.69 5.27
N ILE A 434 -19.94 -17.32 6.27
CA ILE A 434 -20.06 -18.04 7.54
C ILE A 434 -20.58 -19.47 7.32
N ALA A 435 -21.64 -19.64 6.52
CA ALA A 435 -22.18 -20.96 6.18
C ALA A 435 -21.18 -21.80 5.37
N ARG A 436 -20.40 -21.18 4.47
CA ARG A 436 -19.32 -21.88 3.75
C ARG A 436 -18.18 -22.32 4.68
N TYR A 437 -17.79 -21.48 5.65
CA TYR A 437 -16.81 -21.83 6.67
C TYR A 437 -17.29 -23.00 7.56
N ALA A 438 -18.54 -22.98 8.02
CA ALA A 438 -19.14 -24.05 8.82
C ALA A 438 -19.15 -25.40 8.04
N ALA A 439 -19.55 -25.38 6.76
CA ALA A 439 -19.53 -26.57 5.91
C ALA A 439 -18.10 -27.13 5.70
N LEU A 440 -17.10 -26.26 5.49
CA LEU A 440 -15.70 -26.68 5.35
C LEU A 440 -15.13 -27.26 6.66
N LYS A 441 -15.56 -26.74 7.82
CA LYS A 441 -15.25 -27.27 9.15
C LYS A 441 -15.86 -28.67 9.35
N GLN A 442 -17.12 -28.89 8.96
CA GLN A 442 -17.76 -30.22 9.03
C GLN A 442 -17.03 -31.26 8.17
N ILE A 443 -16.64 -30.91 6.92
CA ILE A 443 -15.90 -31.81 6.02
C ILE A 443 -14.57 -32.24 6.66
N LYS A 444 -13.79 -31.28 7.16
CA LYS A 444 -12.49 -31.53 7.84
C LYS A 444 -12.58 -32.24 9.19
N SER A 445 -13.77 -32.54 9.69
CA SER A 445 -13.99 -33.38 10.88
C SER A 445 -14.59 -34.75 10.55
N ALA A 446 -14.72 -35.08 9.26
CA ALA A 446 -15.11 -36.39 8.76
C ALA A 446 -13.98 -37.11 7.98
N GLU A 447 -12.86 -36.41 7.77
CA GLU A 447 -11.56 -36.93 7.29
C GLU A 447 -10.65 -37.27 8.49
#